data_AF-A0A7U5GVT9-F1
#
_entry.id   AF-A0A7U5GVT9-F1
#
_cell.length_a   1.000
_cell.length_b   1.000
_cell.length_c   1.000
_cell.angle_alpha   90.00
_cell.angle_beta   90.00
_cell.angle_gamma   90.00
#
_symmetry.space_group_name_H-M   'P 1'
#
loop_
_entity.id
_entity.type
_entity.pdbx_description
1 polymer ?
#
loop_
_entity_poly.entity_id
_entity_poly.type
_entity_poly.pdbx_seq_one_letter_code
_entity_poly.pdbx_strand_id
1 'polypeptide(L)'
;MLIYAIVFIVFFSFYILQKLHGIERRLARQQSMLEQLTEGLPGPAVDDDSIRLLIIQGETVKAVKRAREVFGFSLLEAKQYVDQLQEEIGPRQ
;
A
#
# COMPACT_ATOMS: atom_id res chain seq x y z
N MET A 1 14.52 14.21 -46.33
CA MET A 1 14.06 14.64 -44.99
C MET A 1 13.12 13.63 -44.34
N LEU A 2 11.99 13.26 -44.96
CA LEU A 2 11.02 12.30 -44.39
C LEU A 2 11.62 10.92 -44.06
N ILE A 3 12.44 10.37 -44.97
CA ILE A 3 13.10 9.06 -44.79
C ILE A 3 14.06 9.08 -43.59
N TYR A 4 14.82 10.16 -43.40
CA TYR A 4 15.73 10.31 -42.26
C TYR A 4 14.98 10.40 -40.93
N ALA A 5 13.80 11.05 -40.90
CA ALA A 5 12.98 11.12 -39.69
C ALA A 5 12.45 9.73 -39.29
N ILE A 6 12.04 8.91 -40.25
CA ILE A 6 11.55 7.54 -39.98
C ILE A 6 12.69 6.67 -39.42
N VAL A 7 13.88 6.73 -40.01
CA VAL A 7 15.06 5.99 -39.53
C VAL A 7 15.43 6.43 -38.10
N PHE A 8 15.38 7.73 -37.81
CA PHE A 8 15.66 8.26 -36.48
C PHE A 8 14.65 7.78 -35.43
N ILE A 9 13.35 7.75 -35.76
CA ILE A 9 12.29 7.27 -34.86
C ILE A 9 12.47 5.78 -34.57
N VAL A 10 12.78 4.96 -35.57
CA VAL A 10 13.01 3.52 -35.38
C VAL A 10 14.23 3.27 -34.50
N PHE A 11 15.32 4.01 -34.73
CA PHE A 11 16.53 3.91 -33.93
C PHE A 11 16.32 4.37 -32.48
N PHE A 12 15.60 5.47 -32.29
CA PHE A 12 15.27 5.99 -30.97
C PHE A 12 14.32 5.06 -30.21
N SER A 13 13.35 4.47 -30.91
CA SER A 13 12.46 3.43 -30.35
C SER A 13 13.28 2.22 -29.88
N PHE A 14 14.19 1.71 -30.72
CA PHE A 14 15.09 0.62 -30.36
C PHE A 14 16.00 0.96 -29.17
N TYR A 15 16.47 2.21 -29.09
CA TYR A 15 17.27 2.71 -27.97
C TYR A 15 16.48 2.78 -26.65
N ILE A 16 15.21 3.20 -26.70
CA ILE A 16 14.32 3.20 -25.53
C ILE A 16 13.99 1.77 -25.08
N LEU A 17 13.75 0.86 -26.02
CA LEU A 17 13.52 -0.57 -25.78
C LEU A 17 14.72 -1.22 -25.08
N GLN A 18 15.95 -0.89 -25.47
CA GLN A 18 17.16 -1.37 -24.78
C GLN A 18 17.28 -0.83 -23.35
N LYS A 19 16.90 0.44 -23.11
CA LYS A 19 16.96 1.04 -21.77
C LYS A 19 15.89 0.53 -20.81
N LEU A 20 14.78 -0.01 -21.31
CA LEU A 20 13.67 -0.50 -20.48
C LEU A 20 14.06 -1.71 -19.61
N HIS A 21 14.96 -2.59 -20.07
CA HIS A 21 15.46 -3.72 -19.26
C HIS A 21 16.42 -3.32 -18.12
N GLY A 22 16.86 -2.06 -18.05
CA GLY A 22 17.77 -1.57 -17.00
C GLY A 22 17.09 -0.79 -15.87
N ILE A 23 15.83 -0.40 -16.04
CA ILE A 23 15.10 0.48 -15.11
C ILE A 23 14.62 -0.28 -13.87
N GLU A 24 14.28 -1.56 -14.02
CA GLU A 24 13.79 -2.42 -12.94
C GLU A 24 14.80 -2.55 -11.78
N ARG A 25 16.10 -2.59 -12.09
CA ARG A 25 17.15 -2.75 -11.06
C ARG A 25 17.33 -1.53 -10.16
N ARG A 26 16.87 -0.35 -10.58
CA ARG A 26 16.89 0.87 -9.74
C ARG A 26 15.61 1.02 -8.93
N LEU A 27 14.48 0.54 -9.45
CA LEU A 27 13.21 0.49 -8.72
C LEU A 27 13.28 -0.49 -7.53
N ALA A 28 13.90 -1.65 -7.71
CA ALA A 28 14.06 -2.65 -6.64
C ALA A 28 14.87 -2.14 -5.42
N ARG A 29 15.83 -1.23 -5.63
CA ARG A 29 16.63 -0.63 -4.54
C ARG A 29 15.92 0.51 -3.81
N GLN A 30 14.97 1.18 -4.45
CA GLN A 30 14.15 2.20 -3.78
C GLN A 30 13.07 1.57 -2.89
N GLN A 31 12.47 0.45 -3.32
CA GLN A 31 11.52 -0.28 -2.49
C GLN A 31 12.17 -0.80 -1.21
N SER A 32 13.39 -1.36 -1.29
CA SER A 32 14.08 -1.90 -0.12
C SER A 32 14.44 -0.85 0.95
N MET A 33 14.60 0.44 0.59
CA MET A 33 14.81 1.49 1.59
C MET A 33 13.53 1.84 2.36
N LEU A 34 12.36 1.82 1.69
CA LEU A 34 11.08 2.01 2.37
C LEU A 34 10.74 0.81 3.26
N GLU A 35 11.09 -0.39 2.81
CA GLU A 35 10.93 -1.62 3.59
C GLU A 35 11.82 -1.60 4.83
N GLN A 36 13.09 -1.20 4.72
CA GLN A 36 14.01 -1.04 5.87
C GLN A 36 13.62 0.08 6.84
N LEU A 37 12.94 1.14 6.37
CA LEU A 37 12.36 2.18 7.23
C LEU A 37 11.10 1.67 7.97
N THR A 38 10.38 0.72 7.37
CA THR A 38 9.18 0.10 7.94
C THR A 38 9.52 -1.11 8.82
N GLU A 39 10.62 -1.82 8.56
CA GLU A 39 11.12 -2.98 9.32
C GLU A 39 11.56 -2.61 10.75
N GLY A 40 11.92 -1.35 10.99
CA GLY A 40 12.32 -0.83 12.29
C GLY A 40 11.18 -0.22 13.12
N LEU A 41 9.97 -0.12 12.56
CA LEU A 41 8.80 0.40 13.25
C LEU A 41 7.84 -0.77 13.47
N PRO A 42 7.53 -1.17 14.72
CA PRO A 42 6.27 -1.84 15.00
C PRO A 42 5.17 -0.80 14.78
N GLY A 43 4.87 -0.55 13.51
CA GLY A 43 3.91 0.45 13.09
C GLY A 43 2.51 -0.11 13.32
N PRO A 44 1.66 0.54 14.12
CA PRO A 44 0.24 0.19 14.23
C PRO A 44 -0.51 0.25 12.88
N ALA A 45 0.12 0.75 11.81
CA ALA A 45 -0.46 0.97 10.49
C ALA A 45 -0.80 -0.32 9.70
N VAL A 46 0.01 -1.38 9.77
CA VAL A 46 -0.25 -2.59 8.95
C VAL A 46 -1.51 -3.31 9.42
N ASP A 47 -1.72 -3.35 10.73
CA ASP A 47 -2.92 -3.96 11.30
C ASP A 47 -4.13 -3.04 11.24
N ASP A 48 -3.92 -1.72 11.31
CA ASP A 48 -4.99 -0.74 11.12
C ASP A 48 -5.63 -0.85 9.74
N ASP A 49 -4.86 -1.04 8.67
CA ASP A 49 -5.40 -1.26 7.32
C ASP A 49 -6.32 -2.49 7.25
N SER A 50 -5.96 -3.58 7.94
CA SER A 50 -6.79 -4.79 8.00
C SER A 50 -8.11 -4.57 8.75
N ILE A 51 -8.07 -3.77 9.81
CA ILE A 51 -9.25 -3.43 10.63
C ILE A 51 -10.15 -2.46 9.88
N ARG A 52 -9.58 -1.45 9.21
CA ARG A 52 -10.29 -0.50 8.34
C ARG A 52 -11.03 -1.23 7.21
N LEU A 53 -10.39 -2.21 6.56
CA LEU A 53 -11.03 -3.01 5.52
C LEU A 53 -12.25 -3.78 6.04
N LEU A 54 -12.14 -4.39 7.22
CA LEU A 54 -13.26 -5.11 7.86
C LEU A 54 -14.41 -4.15 8.22
N ILE A 55 -14.11 -2.92 8.64
CA ILE A 55 -15.12 -1.89 8.94
C ILE A 55 -15.89 -1.51 7.66
N ILE A 56 -15.16 -1.27 6.56
CA ILE A 56 -15.72 -0.94 5.24
C ILE A 56 -16.61 -2.09 4.72
N GLN A 57 -16.19 -3.33 4.91
CA GLN A 57 -16.94 -4.53 4.48
C GLN A 57 -18.18 -4.83 5.33
N GLY A 58 -18.45 -4.07 6.39
CA GLY A 58 -19.58 -4.35 7.26
C GLY A 58 -19.29 -5.31 8.41
N GLU A 59 -18.07 -5.84 8.49
CA GLU A 59 -17.68 -6.93 9.37
C GLU A 59 -17.14 -6.44 10.73
N THR A 60 -17.87 -5.53 11.38
CA THR A 60 -17.44 -4.84 12.62
C THR A 60 -17.04 -5.80 13.75
N VAL A 61 -17.72 -6.96 13.88
CA VAL A 61 -17.36 -7.98 14.90
C VAL A 61 -15.97 -8.57 14.64
N LYS A 62 -15.62 -8.82 13.38
CA LYS A 62 -14.29 -9.30 13.01
C LYS A 62 -13.23 -8.22 13.19
N ALA A 63 -13.57 -6.96 12.91
CA ALA A 63 -12.70 -5.81 13.17
C ALA A 63 -12.33 -5.72 14.66
N VAL A 64 -13.32 -5.83 15.56
CA VAL A 64 -13.10 -5.84 17.02
C VAL A 64 -12.25 -7.04 17.44
N LYS A 65 -12.53 -8.24 16.89
CA LYS A 65 -11.73 -9.43 17.17
C LYS A 65 -10.26 -9.23 16.75
N ARG A 66 -10.02 -8.67 15.57
CA ARG A 66 -8.67 -8.40 15.06
C ARG A 66 -7.94 -7.38 15.93
N ALA A 67 -8.61 -6.31 16.35
CA ALA A 67 -8.04 -5.31 17.25
C ALA A 67 -7.59 -5.92 18.60
N ARG A 68 -8.35 -6.88 19.14
CA ARG A 68 -7.93 -7.61 20.36
C ARG A 68 -6.71 -8.50 20.13
N GLU A 69 -6.65 -9.20 19.00
CA GLU A 69 -5.56 -10.12 18.68
C GLU A 69 -4.25 -9.39 18.38
N VAL A 70 -4.33 -8.23 17.72
CA VAL A 70 -3.18 -7.41 17.36
C VAL A 70 -2.66 -6.61 18.54
N PHE A 71 -3.54 -5.81 19.15
CA PHE A 71 -3.12 -4.81 20.14
C PHE A 71 -3.20 -5.32 21.57
N GLY A 72 -3.70 -6.55 21.78
CA GLY A 72 -3.92 -7.11 23.11
C GLY A 72 -5.05 -6.41 23.89
N PHE A 73 -5.89 -5.63 23.19
CA PHE A 73 -6.97 -4.87 23.82
C PHE A 73 -8.00 -5.77 24.52
N SER A 74 -8.53 -5.25 25.62
CA SER A 74 -9.77 -5.77 26.20
C SER A 74 -10.94 -5.60 25.23
N LEU A 75 -12.05 -6.28 25.49
CA LEU A 75 -13.24 -6.19 24.63
C LEU A 75 -13.75 -4.75 24.49
N LEU A 76 -13.70 -3.98 25.57
CA LEU A 76 -14.15 -2.60 25.60
C LEU A 76 -13.22 -1.69 24.77
N GLU A 77 -11.91 -1.77 24.99
CA GLU A 77 -10.92 -0.97 24.27
C GLU A 77 -10.95 -1.26 22.77
N ALA A 78 -11.06 -2.53 22.39
CA ALA A 78 -11.17 -2.91 20.99
C ALA A 78 -12.45 -2.38 20.32
N LYS A 79 -13.58 -2.34 21.04
CA LYS A 79 -14.82 -1.76 20.54
C LYS A 79 -14.69 -0.24 20.37
N GLN A 80 -14.12 0.45 21.35
CA GLN A 80 -13.89 1.90 21.31
C GLN A 80 -12.97 2.28 20.15
N TYR A 81 -11.89 1.52 19.94
CA TYR A 81 -10.98 1.72 18.82
C TYR A 81 -11.68 1.59 17.45
N VAL A 82 -12.45 0.51 17.27
CA VAL A 82 -13.20 0.27 16.02
C VAL A 82 -14.29 1.31 15.80
N ASP A 83 -14.94 1.80 16.85
CA ASP A 83 -15.94 2.85 16.75
C ASP A 83 -15.33 4.18 16.32
N GLN A 84 -14.19 4.56 16.89
CA GLN A 84 -13.45 5.76 16.49
C GLN A 84 -13.03 5.68 15.00
N LEU A 85 -12.50 4.53 14.58
CA LEU A 85 -12.19 4.27 13.17
C LEU A 85 -13.42 4.37 12.27
N GLN A 86 -14.56 3.86 12.72
CA GLN A 86 -15.80 3.93 11.96
C GLN A 86 -16.31 5.38 11.81
N GLU A 87 -16.08 6.23 12.81
CA GLU A 87 -16.36 7.67 12.72
C GLU A 87 -15.41 8.38 11.75
N GLU A 88 -14.11 8.03 11.76
CA GLU A 88 -13.11 8.58 10.83
C GLU A 88 -13.37 8.22 9.36
N ILE A 89 -13.76 6.97 9.09
CA ILE A 89 -14.02 6.47 7.73
C ILE A 89 -15.32 7.06 7.14
N GLY A 90 -16.18 7.64 7.97
CA GLY A 90 -17.46 8.21 7.58
C GLY A 90 -18.58 7.16 7.44
N PRO A 91 -19.86 7.59 7.46
CA PRO A 91 -20.98 6.67 7.54
C PRO A 91 -21.11 5.81 6.29
N ARG A 92 -21.43 4.51 6.48
CA ARG A 92 -22.00 3.66 5.44
C ARG A 92 -23.23 4.39 4.87
N GLN A 93 -23.17 4.80 3.61
CA GLN A 93 -24.39 5.06 2.82
C GLN A 93 -24.97 3.73 2.36
#